data_AF-A0A377V3D4-F1
#
_entry.id   AF-A0A377V3D4-F1
#
_cell.length_a   1.000
_cell.length_b   1.000
_cell.length_c   1.000
_cell.angle_alpha   90.00
_cell.angle_beta   90.00
_cell.angle_gamma   90.00
#
_symmetry.space_group_name_H-M   'P 1'
#
loop_
_entity.id
_entity.type
_entity.pdbx_description
1 polymer ?
#
loop_
_entity_poly.entity_id
_entity_poly.type
_entity_poly.pdbx_seq_one_letter_code
_entity_poly.pdbx_strand_id
1 'polypeptide(L)'
;MSFLIVGSAQQPAAQQAYVTSLRQALCGVYFLGEQRIDYEGASFGVVTCDPQSIDVEAALRAADEAMYQDKKSRRQENFIHID
;
A
#
# COMPACT_ATOMS: atom_id res chain seq x y z
N MET A 1 -11.47 -4.64 -2.73
CA MET A 1 -10.70 -5.28 -3.82
C MET A 1 -9.23 -5.08 -3.50
N SER A 2 -8.41 -6.13 -3.53
CA SER A 2 -6.97 -6.08 -3.30
C SER A 2 -6.22 -6.50 -4.57
N PHE A 3 -4.98 -6.04 -4.71
CA PHE A 3 -4.09 -6.41 -5.81
C PHE A 3 -2.76 -6.88 -5.23
N LEU A 4 -2.13 -7.85 -5.88
CA LEU A 4 -0.82 -8.37 -5.49
C LEU A 4 0.20 -8.07 -6.60
N ILE A 5 1.34 -7.52 -6.21
CA ILE A 5 2.49 -7.30 -7.09
C ILE A 5 3.62 -8.17 -6.57
N VAL A 6 4.16 -9.05 -7.42
CA VAL A 6 5.31 -9.92 -7.10
C VAL A 6 6.46 -9.56 -8.02
N GLY A 7 7.65 -9.39 -7.45
CA GLY A 7 8.87 -9.08 -8.17
C GLY A 7 10.08 -9.59 -7.43
N SER A 8 11.25 -9.56 -8.08
CA SER A 8 12.51 -9.89 -7.41
C SER A 8 12.79 -8.91 -6.28
N ALA A 9 13.37 -9.39 -5.19
CA ALA A 9 13.78 -8.55 -4.08
C ALA A 9 14.65 -7.38 -4.57
N GLN A 10 14.27 -6.17 -4.18
CA GLN A 10 15.02 -4.95 -4.47
C GLN A 10 15.71 -4.47 -3.19
N GLN A 11 16.65 -3.53 -3.34
CA GLN A 11 17.18 -2.82 -2.19
C GLN A 11 16.05 -2.06 -1.46
N PRO A 12 16.04 -2.00 -0.13
CA PRO A 12 14.95 -1.37 0.63
C PRO A 12 14.62 0.07 0.18
N ALA A 13 15.63 0.86 -0.19
CA ALA A 13 15.44 2.21 -0.69
C ALA A 13 14.70 2.27 -2.04
N ALA A 14 15.03 1.37 -2.97
CA ALA A 14 14.36 1.29 -4.27
C ALA A 14 12.91 0.80 -4.13
N GLN A 15 12.68 -0.16 -3.23
CA GLN A 15 11.34 -0.64 -2.88
C GLN A 15 10.49 0.48 -2.28
N GLN A 16 11.02 1.24 -1.33
CA GLN A 16 10.33 2.37 -0.73
C GLN A 16 10.01 3.46 -1.76
N ALA A 17 10.98 3.80 -2.64
CA ALA A 17 10.77 4.78 -3.70
C ALA A 17 9.65 4.34 -4.66
N TYR A 18 9.64 3.08 -5.08
CA TYR A 18 8.61 2.52 -5.94
C TYR A 18 7.21 2.63 -5.32
N VAL A 19 7.07 2.26 -4.05
CA VAL A 19 5.80 2.33 -3.31
C VAL A 19 5.33 3.78 -3.16
N THR A 20 6.23 4.70 -2.86
CA THR A 20 5.91 6.14 -2.81
C THR A 20 5.41 6.64 -4.16
N SER A 21 6.10 6.31 -5.26
CA SER A 21 5.69 6.72 -6.61
C SER A 21 4.34 6.11 -7.02
N LEU A 22 4.09 4.83 -6.72
CA LEU A 22 2.79 4.21 -6.96
C LEU A 22 1.68 4.90 -6.19
N ARG A 23 1.90 5.18 -4.90
CA ARG A 23 0.91 5.88 -4.08
C ARG A 23 0.58 7.26 -4.64
N GLN A 24 1.60 8.02 -5.06
CA GLN A 24 1.41 9.33 -5.69
C GLN A 24 0.65 9.23 -7.01
N ALA A 25 0.96 8.24 -7.86
CA ALA A 25 0.30 8.04 -9.14
C ALA A 25 -1.18 7.61 -9.00
N LEU A 26 -1.52 6.94 -7.90
CA LEU A 26 -2.90 6.52 -7.59
C LEU A 26 -3.66 7.56 -6.75
N CYS A 27 -3.00 8.58 -6.22
CA CYS A 27 -3.67 9.63 -5.46
C CYS A 27 -4.25 10.65 -6.44
N GLY A 28 -5.50 11.03 -6.24
CA GLY A 28 -6.13 12.04 -7.08
C GLY A 28 -7.65 12.07 -7.01
N VAL A 29 -8.23 12.87 -7.89
CA VAL A 29 -9.68 13.05 -8.00
C VAL A 29 -10.18 12.25 -9.18
N TYR A 30 -11.09 11.31 -8.94
CA TYR A 30 -11.70 10.47 -9.96
C TYR A 30 -13.15 10.86 -10.17
N PHE A 31 -13.58 10.92 -11.44
CA PHE A 31 -14.96 11.23 -11.80
C PHE A 31 -15.66 9.96 -12.29
N LEU A 32 -16.79 9.62 -11.67
CA LEU A 32 -17.68 8.55 -12.10
C LEU A 32 -19.03 9.18 -12.48
N GLY A 33 -19.14 9.58 -13.74
CA GLY A 33 -20.22 10.46 -14.19
C GLY A 33 -20.11 11.82 -13.50
N GLU A 34 -21.18 12.23 -12.82
CA GLU A 34 -21.22 13.48 -12.05
C GLU A 34 -20.63 13.33 -10.62
N GLN A 35 -20.31 12.10 -10.19
CA GLN A 35 -19.78 11.85 -8.85
C GLN A 35 -18.28 12.10 -8.82
N ARG A 36 -17.83 12.84 -7.81
CA ARG A 36 -16.41 13.11 -7.52
C ARG A 36 -15.94 12.23 -6.38
N ILE A 37 -14.83 11.53 -6.59
CA ILE A 37 -14.17 10.71 -5.58
C ILE A 37 -12.77 11.29 -5.35
N ASP A 38 -12.57 11.93 -4.20
CA ASP A 38 -11.24 12.31 -3.73
C ASP A 38 -10.58 11.06 -3.13
N TYR A 39 -9.64 10.46 -3.87
CA TYR A 39 -8.98 9.24 -3.48
C TYR A 39 -7.54 9.53 -3.05
N GLU A 40 -7.26 9.33 -1.77
CA GLU A 40 -5.96 9.61 -1.15
C GLU A 40 -4.86 8.59 -1.52
N GLY A 41 -5.10 7.72 -2.49
CA GLY A 41 -4.19 6.65 -2.90
C GLY A 41 -4.29 5.38 -2.04
N ALA A 42 -3.75 4.29 -2.59
CA ALA A 42 -3.82 2.96 -1.98
C ALA A 42 -2.94 2.82 -0.74
N SER A 43 -3.35 1.93 0.17
CA SER A 43 -2.48 1.39 1.22
C SER A 43 -1.68 0.22 0.69
N PHE A 44 -0.43 0.12 1.12
CA PHE A 44 0.51 -0.89 0.61
C PHE A 44 1.09 -1.69 1.77
N GLY A 45 1.03 -3.01 1.65
CA GLY A 45 1.81 -3.93 2.47
C GLY A 45 2.94 -4.48 1.63
N VAL A 46 4.18 -4.28 2.08
CA VAL A 46 5.36 -4.69 1.31
C VAL A 46 6.25 -5.55 2.17
N VAL A 47 6.48 -6.76 1.69
CA VAL A 47 7.27 -7.78 2.39
C VAL A 47 8.28 -8.37 1.43
N THR A 48 9.47 -8.68 1.95
CA THR A 48 10.47 -9.47 1.24
C THR A 48 10.46 -10.85 1.85
N CYS A 49 10.25 -11.86 1.02
CA CYS A 49 10.07 -13.24 1.44
C CYS A 49 11.08 -14.11 0.70
N ASP A 50 11.73 -15.05 1.40
CA ASP A 50 12.50 -16.11 0.75
C ASP A 50 11.57 -17.30 0.44
N PRO A 51 11.33 -17.61 -0.84
CA PRO A 51 10.41 -18.68 -1.23
C PRO A 51 10.79 -20.09 -0.73
N GLN A 52 12.04 -20.30 -0.31
CA GLN A 52 12.47 -21.60 0.22
C GLN A 52 12.14 -21.80 1.71
N SER A 53 11.87 -20.71 2.44
CA SER A 53 11.70 -20.74 3.90
C SER A 53 10.32 -20.32 4.39
N ILE A 54 9.46 -19.79 3.51
CA ILE A 54 8.11 -19.33 3.86
C ILE A 54 7.06 -19.95 2.95
N ASP A 55 5.93 -20.34 3.54
CA ASP A 55 4.77 -20.76 2.76
C ASP A 55 4.02 -19.55 2.18
N VAL A 56 3.27 -19.79 1.10
CA VAL A 56 2.56 -18.72 0.37
C VAL A 56 1.51 -18.04 1.25
N GLU A 57 0.81 -18.77 2.10
CA GLU A 57 -0.23 -18.20 2.97
C GLU A 57 0.36 -17.28 4.04
N ALA A 58 1.50 -17.65 4.61
CA ALA A 58 2.26 -16.88 5.57
C ALA A 58 2.82 -15.60 4.92
N ALA A 59 3.32 -15.69 3.69
CA ALA A 59 3.76 -14.51 2.93
C ALA A 59 2.60 -13.54 2.67
N LEU A 60 1.42 -14.05 2.26
CA LEU A 60 0.23 -13.24 2.06
C LEU A 60 -0.26 -12.60 3.36
N ARG A 61 -0.31 -13.37 4.45
CA ARG A 61 -0.69 -12.85 5.77
C ARG A 61 0.23 -11.73 6.24
N ALA A 62 1.54 -11.89 6.04
CA ALA A 62 2.52 -10.87 6.37
C ALA A 62 2.33 -9.59 5.53
N ALA A 63 2.03 -9.74 4.24
CA ALA A 63 1.72 -8.61 3.36
C ALA A 63 0.44 -7.89 3.80
N ASP A 64 -0.62 -8.63 4.13
CA ASP A 64 -1.89 -8.07 4.60
C ASP A 64 -1.73 -7.34 5.94
N GLU A 65 -0.96 -7.91 6.87
CA GLU A 65 -0.66 -7.26 8.15
C GLU A 65 0.10 -5.95 7.94
N ALA A 66 1.15 -5.97 7.10
CA ALA A 66 1.90 -4.76 6.76
C ALA A 66 1.02 -3.69 6.11
N MET A 67 0.12 -4.08 5.20
CA MET A 67 -0.86 -3.17 4.59
C MET A 67 -1.81 -2.57 5.64
N TYR A 68 -2.26 -3.39 6.60
CA TYR A 68 -3.15 -2.93 7.64
C TYR A 68 -2.48 -1.93 8.58
N GLN A 69 -1.18 -2.10 8.88
CA GLN A 69 -0.42 -1.10 9.63
C GLN A 69 -0.26 0.21 8.86
N ASP A 70 0.08 0.17 7.55
CA ASP A 70 0.11 1.36 6.70
C ASP A 70 -1.24 2.10 6.72
N LYS A 71 -2.34 1.36 6.54
CA LYS A 71 -3.70 1.91 6.59
C LYS A 71 -4.02 2.57 7.93
N LYS A 72 -3.61 1.96 9.05
CA LYS A 72 -3.84 2.49 10.40
C LYS A 72 -3.07 3.78 10.65
N SER A 73 -1.78 3.82 10.31
CA SER A 73 -0.93 5.00 10.50
C SER A 73 -1.49 6.20 9.73
N ARG A 74 -1.89 5.99 8.47
CA ARG A 74 -2.52 7.03 7.65
C ARG A 74 -3.83 7.56 8.22
N ARG A 75 -4.66 6.68 8.78
CA ARG A 75 -5.91 7.10 9.41
C ARG A 75 -5.65 7.99 10.63
N GLN A 76 -4.59 7.73 11.40
CA GLN A 76 -4.21 8.57 12.54
C GLN A 76 -3.68 9.94 12.12
N GLU A 77 -2.92 10.03 11.03
CA GLU A 77 -2.45 11.30 10.45
C GLU A 77 -3.62 12.19 10.00
N ASN A 78 -4.72 11.62 9.51
CA ASN A 78 -5.92 12.37 9.13
C ASN A 78 -6.77 12.87 10.32
N PHE A 79 -6.50 12.46 11.56
CA PHE A 79 -7.26 12.90 12.75
C PHE A 79 -6.74 14.22 13.38
N ILE A 80 -5.71 14.85 12.81
CA ILE A 80 -5.19 16.17 13.22
C ILE A 80 -5.41 17.19 12.11
N HIS A 81 -6.67 17.56 11.88
CA HIS A 81 -7.05 18.85 11.27
C HIS A 81 -8.51 19.15 11.64
N ILE A 82 -8.69 19.84 12.78
CA ILE A 82 -9.89 20.59 13.12
C ILE A 82 -9.39 21.97 13.55
N ASP A 83 -9.58 22.95 12.66
CA ASP A 83 -9.77 24.36 13.05
C ASP A 83 -11.25 24.56 13.40
#